data_AF-A0AA39M8A2-F1
#
_entry.id   AF-A0AA39M8A2-F1
#
_cell.length_a   1.000
_cell.length_b   1.000
_cell.length_c   1.000
_cell.angle_alpha   90.00
_cell.angle_beta   90.00
_cell.angle_gamma   90.00
#
_symmetry.space_group_name_H-M   'P 1'
#
loop_
_entity.id
_entity.type
_entity.pdbx_description
1 polymer ?
#
loop_
_entity_poly.entity_id
_entity_poly.type
_entity_poly.pdbx_seq_one_letter_code
_entity_poly.pdbx_strand_id
1 'polypeptide(L)' 'MRVFPVLLGDLNAKMGRKQEEDEEALGNHGYGDRNARGQLLVDLCEDFKLRSVNSLFKDRPGRKWTWISPD' A
#
# COMPACT_ATOMS: atom_id res chain seq x y z
N MET A 1 13.32 -25.22 0.53
CA MET A 1 13.65 -23.84 0.93
C MET A 1 12.45 -22.96 0.58
N ARG A 2 11.87 -22.22 1.53
CA ARG A 2 10.79 -21.26 1.24
C ARG A 2 11.42 -19.89 1.01
N VAL A 3 10.96 -19.16 -0.01
CA VAL A 3 11.42 -17.80 -0.34
C VAL A 3 10.26 -16.84 -0.10
N PHE A 4 10.55 -15.71 0.54
CA PHE A 4 9.58 -14.65 0.81
C PHE A 4 10.08 -13.38 0.12
N PRO A 5 9.54 -13.03 -1.05
CA PRO A 5 9.96 -11.84 -1.76
C PRO A 5 9.54 -10.58 -1.00
N VAL A 6 10.45 -9.61 -0.96
CA VAL A 6 10.23 -8.31 -0.33
C VAL A 6 10.50 -7.24 -1.38
N LEU A 7 9.46 -6.49 -1.74
CA LEU A 7 9.56 -5.33 -2.63
C LEU A 7 9.66 -4.06 -1.77
N LEU A 8 10.78 -3.35 -1.86
CA LEU A 8 11.04 -2.12 -1.12
C LEU A 8 11.55 -1.04 -2.06
N GLY A 9 11.14 0.19 -1.82
CA GLY A 9 11.58 1.35 -2.55
C GLY A 9 10.61 2.51 -2.44
N ASP A 10 10.98 3.64 -3.02
CA ASP A 10 10.05 4.71 -3.31
C ASP A 10 9.34 4.41 -4.63
N LEU A 11 8.08 4.02 -4.53
CA LEU A 11 7.25 3.63 -5.67
C LEU A 11 6.45 4.80 -6.25
N ASN A 12 6.58 6.00 -5.66
CA ASN A 12 5.90 7.23 -6.07
C ASN A 12 4.38 7.06 -6.31
N ALA A 13 3.73 6.32 -5.42
CA ALA A 13 2.34 5.90 -5.53
C ALA A 13 1.61 6.09 -4.20
N LYS A 14 0.32 6.46 -4.27
CA LYS A 14 -0.57 6.54 -3.10
C LYS A 14 -1.61 5.44 -3.22
N MET A 15 -1.41 4.32 -2.51
CA MET A 15 -2.34 3.18 -2.55
C MET A 15 -3.67 3.47 -1.85
N GLY A 16 -3.70 4.42 -0.92
CA GLY A 16 -4.92 4.84 -0.22
C GLY A 16 -5.41 3.83 0.80
N ARG A 17 -6.69 3.99 1.18
CA ARG A 17 -7.46 2.96 1.88
C ARG A 17 -7.91 1.87 0.91
N LYS A 18 -8.21 0.70 1.46
CA LYS A 18 -8.90 -0.39 0.77
C LYS A 18 -10.22 0.12 0.17
N GLN A 19 -10.50 -0.24 -1.09
CA GLN A 19 -11.69 0.23 -1.83
C GLN A 19 -12.78 -0.82 -1.88
N GLU A 20 -12.43 -2.09 -2.08
CA GLU A 20 -13.35 -3.24 -2.09
C GLU A 20 -13.02 -4.21 -0.95
N GLU A 21 -14.00 -4.96 -0.43
CA GLU A 21 -13.75 -5.88 0.70
C GLU A 21 -12.84 -7.07 0.36
N ASP A 22 -12.73 -7.43 -0.92
CA ASP A 22 -11.94 -8.55 -1.43
C ASP A 22 -10.50 -8.18 -1.81
N GLU A 23 -10.11 -6.90 -1.80
CA GLU A 23 -8.71 -6.50 -2.01
C GLU A 23 -7.81 -7.10 -0.92
N GLU A 24 -6.94 -8.03 -1.28
CA GLU A 24 -6.06 -8.65 -0.31
C GLU A 24 -4.73 -7.92 -0.17
N ALA A 25 -4.30 -7.20 -1.21
CA ALA A 25 -3.04 -6.45 -1.25
C ALA A 25 -2.98 -5.37 -0.15
N LEU A 26 -4.12 -4.80 0.23
CA LEU A 26 -4.24 -3.80 1.27
C LEU A 26 -4.91 -4.35 2.54
N GLY A 27 -4.37 -3.95 3.68
CA GLY A 27 -5.02 -4.13 4.97
C GLY A 27 -6.02 -3.03 5.31
N ASN A 28 -6.71 -3.23 6.43
CA ASN A 28 -7.77 -2.35 6.93
C ASN A 28 -7.27 -0.98 7.44
N HIS A 29 -5.97 -0.72 7.37
CA HIS A 29 -5.33 0.46 7.93
C HIS A 29 -4.59 1.28 6.87
N GLY A 30 -4.96 1.17 5.59
CA GLY A 30 -4.52 2.13 4.56
C GLY A 30 -4.81 3.59 4.92
N TYR A 31 -4.17 4.53 4.22
CA TYR A 31 -4.22 5.97 4.53
C TYR A 31 -4.39 6.83 3.30
N GLY A 32 -5.24 7.86 3.42
CA GLY A 32 -5.54 8.79 2.34
C GLY A 32 -6.30 8.16 1.18
N ASP A 33 -6.31 8.89 0.06
CA ASP A 33 -7.00 8.49 -1.16
C ASP A 33 -6.02 7.86 -2.15
N ARG A 34 -6.55 6.90 -2.92
CA ARG A 34 -5.80 6.21 -3.96
C ARG A 34 -5.62 7.10 -5.18
N ASN A 35 -4.41 7.15 -5.74
CA ASN A 35 -4.17 7.77 -7.05
C ASN A 35 -3.98 6.71 -8.14
N ALA A 36 -3.94 7.12 -9.41
CA ALA A 36 -3.80 6.19 -10.55
C ALA A 36 -2.57 5.27 -10.45
N ARG A 37 -1.44 5.79 -9.95
CA ARG A 37 -0.21 5.01 -9.70
C ARG A 37 -0.38 4.04 -8.53
N GLY A 38 -1.17 4.43 -7.53
CA GLY A 38 -1.58 3.59 -6.42
C GLY A 38 -2.41 2.40 -6.85
N GLN A 39 -3.33 2.59 -7.80
CA GLN A 39 -4.08 1.48 -8.39
C GLN A 39 -3.14 0.49 -9.08
N LEU A 40 -2.25 0.97 -9.95
CA LEU A 40 -1.26 0.11 -10.63
C LEU A 40 -0.40 -0.69 -9.64
N LEU A 41 -0.05 -0.08 -8.50
CA LEU A 41 0.71 -0.78 -7.47
C LEU A 41 -0.13 -1.82 -6.71
N VAL A 42 -1.41 -1.54 -6.44
CA VAL A 42 -2.33 -2.51 -5.85
C VAL A 42 -2.51 -3.69 -6.79
N ASP A 43 -2.78 -3.46 -8.08
CA ASP A 43 -2.93 -4.50 -9.10
C ASP A 43 -1.69 -5.40 -9.17
N LEU A 44 -0.49 -4.80 -9.20
CA LEU A 44 0.77 -5.54 -9.14
C LEU A 44 0.88 -6.38 -7.86
N CYS A 45 0.47 -5.85 -6.72
CA CYS A 45 0.52 -6.61 -5.47
C CYS A 45 -0.46 -7.78 -5.48
N GLU A 46 -1.66 -7.63 -6.03
CA GLU A 46 -2.63 -8.73 -6.19
C GLU A 46 -2.06 -9.83 -7.10
N ASP A 47 -1.53 -9.45 -8.27
CA ASP A 47 -0.97 -10.38 -9.26
C ASP A 47 0.17 -11.23 -8.68
N PHE A 48 1.03 -10.63 -7.86
CA PHE A 48 2.17 -11.29 -7.23
C PHE A 48 1.90 -11.79 -5.81
N LYS A 49 0.65 -11.69 -5.32
CA LYS A 49 0.25 -12.05 -3.95
C LYS A 49 1.10 -11.37 -2.87
N LEU A 50 1.50 -10.13 -3.13
CA LEU A 50 2.19 -9.26 -2.19
C LEU A 50 1.18 -8.54 -1.31
N ARG A 51 1.62 -8.15 -0.10
CA ARG A 51 0.81 -7.44 0.87
C ARG A 51 1.51 -6.15 1.29
N SER A 52 0.78 -5.04 1.25
CA SER A 52 1.26 -3.74 1.68
C SER A 52 1.35 -3.65 3.20
N VAL A 53 2.53 -3.87 3.75
CA VAL A 53 2.78 -3.87 5.20
C VAL A 53 2.32 -2.57 5.88
N ASN A 54 2.49 -1.42 5.22
CA ASN A 54 2.07 -0.11 5.75
C ASN A 54 0.54 -0.01 5.94
N SER A 55 -0.24 -0.81 5.21
CA SER A 55 -1.70 -0.84 5.35
C SER A 55 -2.22 -1.91 6.31
N LEU A 56 -1.38 -2.85 6.75
CA LEU A 56 -1.79 -3.98 7.59
C LEU A 56 -1.97 -3.60 9.07
N PHE A 57 -1.18 -2.66 9.58
CA PHE A 57 -1.12 -2.35 11.01
C PHE A 57 -1.67 -0.96 11.33
N LYS A 58 -2.30 -0.85 12.50
CA LYS A 58 -2.78 0.44 13.01
C LYS A 58 -1.58 1.26 13.51
N ASP A 59 -1.30 2.37 12.85
CA ASP A 59 -0.34 3.36 13.30
C ASP A 59 -0.97 4.77 13.38
N ARG A 60 -0.27 5.70 14.02
CA ARG A 60 -0.63 7.12 14.09
C ARG A 60 -0.64 7.73 12.68
N PRO A 61 -1.62 8.57 12.32
CA PRO A 61 -1.74 9.15 10.98
C PRO A 61 -0.45 9.79 10.43
N GLY A 62 0.30 10.50 11.28
CA GLY A 62 1.56 11.16 10.89
C GLY A 62 2.73 10.22 10.58
N ARG A 63 2.57 8.90 10.73
CA ARG A 63 3.59 7.89 10.39
C ARG A 63 3.24 7.06 9.15
N LYS A 64 2.08 7.32 8.52
CA LYS A 64 1.56 6.50 7.42
C LYS A 64 2.04 6.92 6.03
N TRP A 65 2.69 8.07 5.94
CA TRP A 65 3.26 8.60 4.71
C TRP A 65 4.77 8.81 4.88
N THR A 66 5.52 8.54 3.81
CA THR A 66 6.97 8.78 3.75
C THR A 66 7.29 10.16 3.16
N TRP A 67 6.36 10.74 2.40
CA TRP A 67 6.51 12.06 1.80
C TRP A 67 5.15 12.77 1.68
N ILE A 68 5.16 14.08 1.92
CA ILE A 68 4.07 15.01 1.64
C ILE A 68 4.64 16.14 0.80
N SER A 69 3.87 16.62 -0.20
CA SER A 69 4.30 17.80 -0.95
C SER A 69 4.39 18.97 0.03
N PRO A 70 5.44 19.81 -0.06
CA PRO A 70 5.31 21.15 0.49
C PRO A 70 4.17 21.82 -0.28
N ASP A 71 3.16 22.27 0.47
CA ASP A 71 2.23 23.28 -0.04
C ASP A 71 2.98 24.63 -0.14
#